data_AF-A0A2W4SC04-F1
#
_entry.id   AF-A0A2W4SC04-F1
#
_cell.length_a   1.000
_cell.length_b   1.000
_cell.length_c   1.000
_cell.angle_alpha   90.00
_cell.angle_beta   90.00
_cell.angle_gamma   90.00
#
_symmetry.space_group_name_H-M   'P 1'
#
loop_
_entity.id
_entity.type
_entity.pdbx_description
1 polymer ?
#
loop_
_entity_poly.entity_id
_entity_poly.type
_entity_poly.pdbx_seq_one_letter_code
_entity_poly.pdbx_strand_id
1 'polypeptide(L)'
;MADSHASPRQLYLAWIEEQIEEYKARLPRDELLQLADEAVRALFTSEDEQYPLTEILLRDAVDALIVRRLGLPSYRAWLRRRRRGSPGDPPVSS
;
A
#
# COMPACT_ATOMS: atom_id res chain seq x y z
N MET A 1 6.53 -16.36 16.44
CA MET A 1 5.71 -15.72 17.48
C MET A 1 5.24 -14.41 16.91
N ALA A 2 3.94 -14.20 16.75
CA ALA A 2 3.42 -12.94 16.23
C ALA A 2 3.68 -11.85 17.28
N ASP A 3 4.30 -10.74 16.86
CA ASP A 3 4.62 -9.63 17.75
C ASP A 3 3.33 -9.05 18.36
N SER A 4 3.06 -9.42 19.61
CA SER A 4 1.84 -9.07 20.36
C SER A 4 1.71 -7.58 20.71
N HIS A 5 2.55 -6.70 20.14
CA HIS A 5 2.47 -5.25 20.34
C HIS A 5 2.77 -4.44 19.08
N ALA A 6 2.42 -4.92 17.88
CA ALA A 6 2.47 -4.08 16.70
C ALA A 6 1.53 -2.87 16.87
N SER A 7 2.09 -1.67 16.86
CA SER A 7 1.33 -0.42 16.94
C SER A 7 0.31 -0.34 15.80
N PRO A 8 -0.81 0.38 15.97
CA PRO A 8 -1.79 0.54 14.89
C PRO A 8 -1.19 1.06 13.57
N ARG A 9 -0.10 1.84 13.66
CA ARG A 9 0.67 2.30 12.50
C ARG A 9 1.45 1.17 11.84
N GLN A 10 2.12 0.30 12.60
CA GLN A 10 2.81 -0.87 12.04
C GLN A 10 1.83 -1.82 11.35
N LEU A 11 0.67 -2.06 11.97
CA LEU A 11 -0.39 -2.88 11.39
C LEU A 11 -0.95 -2.28 10.10
N TYR A 12 -1.07 -0.94 10.02
CA TYR A 12 -1.46 -0.28 8.79
C TYR A 12 -0.41 -0.44 7.69
N LEU A 13 0.88 -0.29 8.01
CA LEU A 13 1.96 -0.44 7.03
C LEU A 13 2.05 -1.88 6.50
N ALA A 14 1.99 -2.86 7.40
CA ALA A 14 1.97 -4.28 7.02
C ALA A 14 0.75 -4.61 6.15
N TRP A 15 -0.43 -4.04 6.48
CA TRP A 15 -1.62 -4.21 5.64
C TRP A 15 -1.42 -3.59 4.24
N ILE A 16 -0.87 -2.38 4.14
CA ILE A 16 -0.57 -1.76 2.84
C ILE A 16 0.39 -2.63 2.02
N GLU A 17 1.46 -3.13 2.64
CA GLU A 17 2.45 -4.02 2.00
C GLU A 17 1.77 -5.29 1.47
N GLU A 18 0.95 -5.95 2.28
CA GLU A 18 0.18 -7.13 1.86
C GLU A 18 -0.74 -6.83 0.66
N GLN A 19 -1.47 -5.70 0.67
CA GLN A 19 -2.33 -5.31 -0.46
C GLN A 19 -1.55 -5.06 -1.74
N ILE A 20 -0.35 -4.48 -1.63
CA ILE A 20 0.53 -4.23 -2.77
C ILE A 20 1.05 -5.56 -3.33
N GLU A 21 1.54 -6.45 -2.47
CA GLU A 21 2.09 -7.74 -2.90
C GLU A 21 1.02 -8.66 -3.49
N GLU A 22 -0.19 -8.68 -2.92
CA GLU A 22 -1.34 -9.37 -3.53
C GLU A 22 -1.67 -8.84 -4.92
N TYR A 23 -1.63 -7.52 -5.11
CA TYR A 23 -1.88 -6.92 -6.41
C TYR A 23 -0.79 -7.32 -7.41
N LYS A 24 0.50 -7.21 -7.03
CA LYS A 24 1.63 -7.62 -7.88
C LYS A 24 1.54 -9.10 -8.27
N ALA A 25 1.17 -9.98 -7.33
CA ALA A 25 1.05 -11.41 -7.56
C ALA A 25 -0.06 -11.79 -8.57
N ARG A 26 -1.05 -10.91 -8.80
CA ARG A 26 -2.13 -11.12 -9.78
C ARG A 26 -1.77 -10.62 -11.18
N LEU A 27 -0.68 -9.88 -11.34
CA LEU A 27 -0.29 -9.30 -12.63
C LEU A 27 0.66 -10.23 -13.40
N PRO A 28 0.54 -10.31 -14.74
CA PRO A 28 1.56 -10.92 -15.57
C PRO A 28 2.84 -10.07 -15.57
N ARG A 29 3.97 -10.71 -15.88
CA ARG A 29 5.29 -10.07 -15.86
C ARG A 29 5.37 -8.81 -16.72
N ASP A 30 4.73 -8.80 -17.89
CA ASP A 30 4.77 -7.65 -18.80
C ASP A 30 4.05 -6.44 -18.20
N GLU A 31 2.95 -6.65 -17.48
CA GLU A 31 2.24 -5.57 -16.78
C GLU A 31 3.06 -5.03 -15.60
N LEU A 32 3.81 -5.89 -14.89
CA LEU A 32 4.74 -5.44 -13.85
C LEU A 32 5.87 -4.57 -14.43
N LEU A 33 6.39 -4.92 -15.61
CA LEU A 33 7.42 -4.12 -16.29
C LEU A 33 6.85 -2.78 -16.75
N GLN A 34 5.64 -2.75 -17.30
CA GLN A 34 4.96 -1.50 -17.67
C GLN A 34 4.73 -0.60 -16.46
N LEU A 35 4.33 -1.19 -15.32
CA LEU A 35 4.15 -0.47 -14.07
C LEU A 35 5.47 0.18 -13.59
N ALA A 36 6.58 -0.53 -13.74
CA ALA A 36 7.91 0.01 -13.44
C ALA A 36 8.27 1.16 -14.39
N ASP A 37 8.03 1.01 -15.69
CA ASP A 37 8.26 2.08 -16.69
C ASP A 37 7.44 3.34 -16.39
N GLU A 38 6.19 3.18 -15.97
CA GLU A 38 5.34 4.30 -15.55
C GLU A 38 5.88 4.99 -14.30
N ALA A 39 6.31 4.22 -13.29
CA ALA A 39 6.89 4.77 -12.07
C ALA A 39 8.19 5.53 -12.36
N VAL A 40 9.04 5.00 -13.23
CA VAL A 40 10.22 5.70 -13.77
C VAL A 40 9.78 7.04 -14.38
N ARG A 41 8.88 7.04 -15.38
CA ARG A 41 8.45 8.28 -16.03
C ARG A 41 7.91 9.32 -15.05
N ALA A 42 7.15 8.89 -14.05
CA ALA A 42 6.62 9.78 -13.01
C ALA A 42 7.75 10.41 -12.18
N LEU A 43 8.75 9.64 -11.77
CA LEU A 43 9.92 10.14 -11.05
C LEU A 43 10.72 11.16 -11.88
N PHE A 44 10.90 10.89 -13.17
CA PHE A 44 11.63 11.77 -14.10
C PHE A 44 10.87 13.05 -14.49
N THR A 45 9.58 13.13 -14.21
CA THR A 45 8.74 14.32 -14.55
C THR A 45 8.60 15.28 -13.36
N SER A 46 8.94 14.86 -12.14
CA SER A 46 8.98 15.74 -10.96
C SER A 46 10.05 16.83 -11.15
N GLU A 47 9.65 18.11 -11.07
CA GLU A 47 10.43 19.30 -11.44
C GLU A 47 11.70 19.58 -10.59
N ASP A 48 11.98 18.76 -9.59
CA ASP A 48 13.17 18.90 -8.76
C ASP A 48 14.32 18.11 -9.40
N GLU A 49 15.21 18.80 -10.12
CA GLU A 49 16.38 18.30 -10.89
C GLU A 49 17.41 17.46 -10.09
N GLN A 50 17.05 16.98 -8.89
CA GLN A 50 17.82 16.08 -8.06
C GLN A 50 17.38 14.63 -8.29
N TYR A 51 18.03 13.95 -9.24
CA TYR A 51 17.88 12.51 -9.46
C TYR A 51 18.42 11.70 -8.28
N PRO A 52 17.60 11.04 -7.45
CA PRO A 52 18.11 10.28 -6.32
C PRO A 52 18.20 8.77 -6.68
N LEU A 53 18.87 7.99 -5.85
CA LEU A 53 19.31 6.60 -6.12
C LEU A 53 18.22 5.68 -6.73
N THR A 54 18.53 5.12 -7.91
CA THR A 54 17.60 4.53 -8.88
C THR A 54 16.83 3.27 -8.46
N GLU A 55 17.29 2.49 -7.49
CA GLU A 55 16.61 1.22 -7.13
C GLU A 55 15.62 1.34 -5.96
N ILE A 56 16.00 2.01 -4.86
CA ILE A 56 15.10 2.19 -3.70
C ILE A 56 13.90 3.07 -4.09
N LEU A 57 14.13 4.10 -4.89
CA LEU A 57 13.07 4.99 -5.34
C LEU A 57 12.11 4.35 -6.32
N LEU A 58 12.59 3.46 -7.19
CA LEU A 58 11.72 2.81 -8.16
C LEU A 58 10.72 1.90 -7.45
N ARG A 59 11.17 1.10 -6.48
CA ARG A 59 10.28 0.26 -5.68
C ARG A 59 9.22 1.11 -4.97
N ASP A 60 9.66 2.16 -4.28
CA ASP A 60 8.75 3.02 -3.52
C ASP A 60 7.79 3.80 -4.44
N ALA A 61 8.22 4.17 -5.65
CA ALA A 61 7.37 4.82 -6.66
C ALA A 61 6.33 3.86 -7.25
N VAL A 62 6.72 2.63 -7.55
CA VAL A 62 5.79 1.57 -7.98
C VAL A 62 4.75 1.32 -6.89
N ASP A 63 5.18 1.15 -5.64
CA ASP A 63 4.29 0.94 -4.50
C ASP A 63 3.32 2.12 -4.33
N ALA A 64 3.79 3.35 -4.43
CA ALA A 64 2.94 4.54 -4.37
C ALA A 64 1.91 4.58 -5.52
N LEU A 65 2.30 4.16 -6.72
CA LEU A 65 1.41 4.07 -7.87
C LEU A 65 0.35 2.98 -7.67
N ILE A 66 0.71 1.82 -7.13
CA ILE A 66 -0.23 0.74 -6.78
C ILE A 66 -1.22 1.21 -5.70
N VAL A 67 -0.74 1.85 -4.63
CA VAL A 67 -1.58 2.42 -3.57
C VAL A 67 -2.64 3.35 -4.14
N ARG A 68 -2.24 4.20 -5.10
CA ARG A 68 -3.16 5.12 -5.79
C ARG A 68 -4.17 4.37 -6.67
N ARG A 69 -3.73 3.39 -7.45
CA ARG A 69 -4.60 2.58 -8.34
C ARG A 69 -5.64 1.78 -7.55
N LEU A 70 -5.23 1.18 -6.43
CA LEU A 70 -6.12 0.42 -5.55
C LEU A 70 -7.03 1.32 -4.70
N GLY A 71 -6.82 2.64 -4.70
CA GLY A 71 -7.59 3.58 -3.88
C GLY A 71 -7.46 3.30 -2.38
N LEU A 72 -6.27 2.85 -1.93
CA LEU A 72 -6.09 2.44 -0.53
C LEU A 72 -6.30 3.64 0.41
N PRO A 73 -7.01 3.42 1.54
CA PRO A 73 -7.34 4.48 2.47
C PRO A 73 -6.09 5.01 3.19
N SER A 74 -6.07 6.31 3.50
CA SER A 74 -5.07 6.87 4.41
C SER A 74 -5.15 6.22 5.80
N TYR A 75 -4.05 6.27 6.56
CA TYR A 75 -3.99 5.74 7.93
C TYR A 75 -5.17 6.17 8.81
N ARG A 76 -5.57 7.46 8.76
CA ARG A 76 -6.70 7.97 9.54
C ARG A 76 -8.03 7.33 9.10
N ALA A 77 -8.23 7.16 7.79
CA ALA A 77 -9.43 6.51 7.26
C ALA A 77 -9.47 5.02 7.60
N TRP A 78 -8.34 4.32 7.45
CA TRP A 78 -8.17 2.92 7.85
C TRP A 78 -8.43 2.72 9.34
N LEU A 79 -7.84 3.56 10.20
CA LEU A 79 -8.02 3.49 11.64
C LEU A 79 -9.48 3.72 12.06
N ARG A 80 -10.19 4.65 11.40
CA ARG A 80 -11.63 4.84 11.62
C ARG A 80 -12.43 3.61 11.23
N ARG A 81 -12.16 2.99 10.08
CA ARG A 81 -12.82 1.74 9.64
C ARG A 81 -12.55 0.62 10.63
N ARG A 82 -11.30 0.44 11.05
CA ARG A 82 -10.91 -0.59 12.02
C ARG A 82 -11.58 -0.42 13.39
N ARG A 83 -11.69 0.82 13.88
CA ARG A 83 -12.41 1.11 15.14
C ARG A 83 -13.92 0.89 15.02
N ARG A 84 -14.51 1.20 13.87
CA ARG A 84 -15.94 0.93 13.59
C ARG A 84 -16.23 -0.56 13.39
N GLY A 85 -15.24 -1.32 12.92
CA GLY A 85 -15.30 -2.77 12.75
C GLY A 85 -14.88 -3.59 13.98
N SER A 86 -15.00 -3.06 15.19
CA SER A 86 -14.84 -3.88 16.41
C SER A 86 -15.97 -4.92 16.45
N PRO A 87 -15.68 -6.23 16.37
CA PRO A 87 -16.72 -7.25 16.45
C PRO A 87 -17.15 -7.36 17.91
N GLY A 88 -18.33 -6.81 18.21
CA GLY A 88 -18.91 -6.78 19.54
C GLY A 88 -20.39 -6.43 19.47
N ASP A 89 -21.16 -7.26 18.77
CA ASP A 89 -22.56 -7.57 19.09
C ASP A 89 -23.03 -8.71 18.16
N PRO A 90 -23.26 -9.93 18.67
CA PRO A 90 -24.17 -10.84 17.98
C PRO A 90 -25.60 -10.28 18.10
N PRO A 91 -26.42 -10.30 17.04
CA PRO A 91 -27.84 -10.06 17.21
C PRO A 91 -28.41 -11.20 18.02
N VAL A 92 -28.69 -10.96 19.31
CA VAL A 92 -29.54 -11.84 20.11
C VAL A 92 -30.91 -11.79 19.45
N SER A 93 -31.20 -12.79 18.62
CA SER A 93 -32.56 -13.08 18.20
C SER A 93 -33.19 -13.94 19.29
N SER A 94 -34.24 -13.43 19.92
CA SER A 94 -35.27 -14.19 20.64
C SER A 94 -36.62 -13.67 20.17
#